data_AF-A0A356ZZT7-F1
#
_entry.id   AF-A0A356ZZT7-F1
#
_cell.length_a   1.000
_cell.length_b   1.000
_cell.length_c   1.000
_cell.angle_alpha   90.00
_cell.angle_beta   90.00
_cell.angle_gamma   90.00
#
_symmetry.space_group_name_H-M   'P 1'
#
loop_
_entity.id
_entity.type
_entity.pdbx_description
1 polymer ?
#
loop_
_entity_poly.entity_id
_entity_poly.type
_entity_poly.pdbx_seq_one_letter_code
_entity_poly.pdbx_strand_id
1 'polypeptide(L)'
;MMFWEMLAAALLSLVIFSLVIALLLPPIKQALWKRLSDQAWNKVTNTRYMTSLTSMWSTLQRANPQIFLENSLRASQDHAIERPIGTPLVFSHWEQLVFNPAQLSRIPARRRQEIALKTTIGQHTERPLTTDIPILIAGMSYGSALSMKAKIALALGANMAGTATNTGESFLPEERDAAKRLIVQYHRGTWPLSVQNHPRFLESADAIEVQIGQGAQGAGAMVTHHVDPEMRKYFGLKDGDRAVVASRLQGVESSHDFVRLIRHLKARYSVPVGVKLAASGWLEEDLEIIMEANADFIVLDGGEGGTHAGPPILQDDFGLPTMAAISRADQFLRNKQS
;
A
#
# COMPACT_ATOMS: atom_id res chain seq x y z
N MET A 1 48.43 -44.06 -15.48
CA MET A 1 48.85 -43.50 -16.78
C MET A 1 47.65 -43.01 -17.59
N MET A 2 46.62 -43.84 -17.78
CA MET A 2 45.42 -43.53 -18.58
C MET A 2 44.59 -42.30 -18.15
N PHE A 3 44.51 -41.98 -16.86
CA PHE A 3 43.72 -40.83 -16.37
C PHE A 3 44.28 -39.47 -16.82
N TRP A 4 45.61 -39.32 -16.81
CA TRP A 4 46.26 -38.06 -17.20
C TRP A 4 46.19 -37.81 -18.70
N GLU A 5 46.18 -38.86 -19.52
CA GLU A 5 45.99 -38.77 -20.97
C GLU A 5 44.55 -38.38 -21.33
N MET A 6 43.55 -38.93 -20.63
CA MET A 6 42.14 -38.53 -20.81
C MET A 6 41.90 -37.09 -20.38
N LEU A 7 42.52 -36.64 -19.28
CA LEU A 7 42.43 -35.25 -18.82
C LEU A 7 43.08 -34.29 -19.83
N ALA A 8 44.24 -34.65 -20.37
CA ALA A 8 44.93 -33.86 -21.39
C ALA A 8 44.12 -33.78 -22.69
N ALA A 9 43.52 -34.89 -23.14
CA ALA A 9 42.66 -34.92 -24.32
C ALA A 9 41.38 -34.08 -24.14
N ALA A 10 40.76 -34.14 -22.96
CA ALA A 10 39.59 -33.32 -22.64
C ALA A 10 39.93 -31.82 -22.62
N LEU A 11 41.06 -31.44 -22.02
CA LEU A 11 41.54 -30.05 -22.00
C LEU A 11 41.90 -29.55 -23.41
N LEU A 12 42.54 -30.39 -24.23
CA LEU A 12 42.86 -30.04 -25.61
C LEU A 12 41.59 -29.86 -26.45
N SER A 13 40.58 -30.70 -26.26
CA SER A 13 39.29 -30.58 -26.95
C SER A 13 38.54 -29.31 -26.58
N LEU A 14 38.58 -28.89 -25.30
CA LEU A 14 38.03 -27.62 -24.83
C LEU A 14 38.76 -26.42 -25.42
N VAL A 15 40.09 -26.47 -25.51
CA VAL A 15 40.89 -25.40 -26.14
C VAL A 15 40.57 -25.31 -27.63
N ILE A 16 40.54 -26.42 -28.36
CA ILE A 16 40.19 -26.44 -29.79
C ILE A 16 38.76 -25.95 -30.01
N PHE A 17 37.80 -26.39 -29.19
CA PHE A 17 36.41 -25.95 -29.27
C PHE A 17 36.27 -24.45 -29.00
N SER A 18 36.98 -23.93 -28.00
CA SER A 18 37.00 -22.49 -27.71
C SER A 18 37.66 -21.67 -28.82
N LEU A 19 38.70 -22.19 -29.48
CA LEU A 19 39.36 -21.58 -30.63
C LEU A 19 38.46 -21.58 -31.88
N VAL A 20 37.74 -22.67 -32.14
CA VAL A 20 36.77 -22.78 -33.23
C VAL A 20 35.59 -21.84 -33.00
N ILE A 21 35.10 -21.74 -31.77
CA ILE A 21 34.07 -20.76 -31.38
C ILE A 21 34.61 -19.33 -31.55
N ALA A 22 35.85 -19.05 -31.13
CA ALA A 22 36.46 -17.73 -31.27
C ALA A 22 36.77 -17.34 -32.73
N LEU A 23 36.97 -18.31 -33.64
CA LEU A 23 37.18 -18.08 -35.07
C LEU A 23 35.88 -17.96 -35.87
N LEU A 24 34.82 -18.68 -35.49
CA LEU A 24 33.53 -18.68 -36.19
C LEU A 24 32.54 -17.63 -35.67
N LEU A 25 32.65 -17.21 -34.40
CA LEU A 25 31.82 -16.16 -33.83
C LEU A 25 32.03 -14.77 -34.45
N PRO A 26 33.25 -14.31 -34.80
CA PRO A 26 33.45 -12.96 -35.33
C PRO A 26 32.70 -12.69 -36.65
N PRO A 27 32.76 -13.54 -37.69
CA PRO A 27 32.03 -13.27 -38.93
C PRO A 27 30.53 -13.49 -38.80
N ILE A 28 30.07 -14.46 -37.99
CA ILE A 28 28.64 -14.70 -37.76
C ILE A 28 28.04 -13.60 -36.87
N LYS A 29 28.72 -13.20 -35.80
CA LYS A 29 28.35 -12.01 -35.00
C LYS A 29 28.37 -10.79 -35.91
N GLN A 30 29.41 -10.52 -36.68
CA GLN A 30 29.45 -9.34 -37.56
C GLN A 30 28.34 -9.34 -38.61
N ALA A 31 28.06 -10.48 -39.25
CA ALA A 31 26.98 -10.56 -40.25
C ALA A 31 25.59 -10.43 -39.62
N LEU A 32 25.37 -11.03 -38.45
CA LEU A 32 24.12 -10.90 -37.69
C LEU A 32 23.96 -9.47 -37.14
N TRP A 33 25.02 -8.90 -36.56
CA TRP A 33 25.06 -7.53 -36.04
C TRP A 33 24.87 -6.52 -37.16
N LYS A 34 25.50 -6.74 -38.32
CA LYS A 34 25.29 -5.92 -39.52
C LYS A 34 23.87 -6.03 -40.04
N ARG A 35 23.28 -7.23 -40.10
CA ARG A 35 21.88 -7.40 -40.49
C ARG A 35 20.93 -6.73 -39.51
N LEU A 36 21.15 -6.90 -38.21
CA LEU A 36 20.34 -6.27 -37.15
C LEU A 36 20.53 -4.74 -37.16
N SER A 37 21.75 -4.25 -37.36
CA SER A 37 22.04 -2.81 -37.45
C SER A 37 21.46 -2.20 -38.71
N ASP A 38 21.58 -2.86 -39.86
CA ASP A 38 21.04 -2.39 -41.13
C ASP A 38 19.51 -2.40 -41.11
N GLN A 39 18.89 -3.41 -40.49
CA GLN A 39 17.45 -3.46 -40.27
C GLN A 39 16.97 -2.37 -39.30
N ALA A 40 17.68 -2.17 -38.18
CA ALA A 40 17.39 -1.11 -37.23
C ALA A 40 17.57 0.28 -37.87
N TRP A 41 18.65 0.49 -38.62
CA TRP A 41 18.99 1.74 -39.28
C TRP A 41 17.99 2.08 -40.38
N ASN A 42 17.62 1.12 -41.23
CA ASN A 42 16.57 1.32 -42.24
C ASN A 42 15.20 1.61 -41.59
N LYS A 43 14.87 0.94 -40.48
CA LYS A 43 13.62 1.20 -39.73
C LYS A 43 13.65 2.50 -38.92
N VAL A 44 14.82 3.12 -38.72
CA VAL A 44 14.97 4.44 -38.09
C VAL A 44 14.92 5.56 -39.14
N THR A 45 15.49 5.32 -40.33
CA THR A 45 15.72 6.36 -41.36
C THR A 45 14.65 6.40 -42.46
N ASN A 46 14.03 5.27 -42.83
CA ASN A 46 13.09 5.18 -43.96
C ASN A 46 11.61 5.06 -43.57
N THR A 47 11.28 5.01 -42.28
CA THR A 47 9.90 5.13 -41.79
C THR A 47 9.54 6.59 -41.59
N ARG A 48 8.30 7.00 -41.89
CA ARG A 48 7.79 8.33 -41.55
C ARG A 48 8.11 8.63 -40.08
N TYR A 49 8.58 9.85 -39.79
CA TYR A 49 9.01 10.28 -38.45
C TYR A 49 7.97 9.97 -37.34
N MET A 50 6.68 9.98 -37.68
CA MET A 50 5.61 9.64 -36.73
C MET A 50 5.54 8.15 -36.36
N THR A 51 6.02 7.25 -37.21
CA THR A 51 5.96 5.79 -37.07
C THR A 51 7.31 5.14 -36.74
N SER A 52 8.37 5.95 -36.60
CA SER A 52 9.74 5.50 -36.38
C SER A 52 10.08 5.42 -34.89
N LEU A 53 11.12 4.65 -34.54
CA LEU A 53 11.70 4.64 -33.19
C LEU A 53 12.19 6.02 -32.72
N THR A 54 12.39 6.96 -33.65
CA THR A 54 12.81 8.33 -33.34
C THR A 54 11.69 9.19 -32.74
N SER A 55 10.41 8.96 -33.06
CA SER A 55 9.31 9.62 -32.33
C SER A 55 9.14 9.09 -30.92
N MET A 56 9.44 7.80 -30.70
CA MET A 56 9.50 7.25 -29.35
C MET A 56 10.60 7.93 -28.53
N TRP A 57 11.77 8.16 -29.12
CA TRP A 57 12.87 8.84 -28.43
C TRP A 57 12.51 10.27 -28.03
N SER A 58 11.93 11.07 -28.93
CA SER A 58 11.49 12.43 -28.59
C SER A 58 10.33 12.44 -27.59
N THR A 59 9.48 11.41 -27.60
CA THR A 59 8.41 11.23 -26.61
C THR A 59 8.97 10.86 -25.24
N LEU A 60 9.97 9.97 -25.16
CA LEU A 60 10.65 9.62 -23.90
C LEU A 60 11.46 10.78 -23.31
N GLN A 61 11.93 11.71 -24.15
CA GLN A 61 12.56 12.94 -23.67
C GLN A 61 11.54 13.96 -23.13
N ARG A 62 10.28 13.88 -23.57
CA ARG A 62 9.20 14.82 -23.20
C ARG A 62 8.27 14.27 -22.11
N ALA A 63 8.13 12.96 -22.01
CA ALA A 63 7.26 12.26 -21.08
C ALA A 63 8.08 11.26 -20.26
N ASN A 64 7.76 11.12 -18.98
CA ASN A 64 8.35 10.10 -18.13
C ASN A 64 8.15 8.71 -18.78
N PRO A 65 9.21 7.88 -18.95
CA PRO A 65 9.10 6.54 -19.54
C PRO A 65 8.02 5.67 -18.91
N GLN A 66 7.82 5.81 -17.59
CA GLN A 66 6.75 5.11 -16.88
C GLN A 66 5.37 5.56 -17.36
N ILE A 67 5.11 6.87 -17.42
CA ILE A 67 3.84 7.44 -17.91
C ILE A 67 3.57 7.00 -19.36
N PHE A 68 4.60 6.97 -20.20
CA PHE A 68 4.47 6.50 -21.57
C PHE A 68 4.04 5.02 -21.66
N LEU A 69 4.69 4.15 -20.89
CA LEU A 69 4.35 2.72 -20.85
C LEU A 69 2.95 2.50 -20.29
N GLU A 70 2.62 3.16 -19.18
CA GLU A 70 1.30 3.12 -18.58
C GLU A 70 0.20 3.59 -19.57
N ASN A 71 0.43 4.69 -20.30
CA ASN A 71 -0.50 5.16 -21.33
C ASN A 71 -0.66 4.17 -22.49
N SER A 72 0.44 3.52 -22.90
CA SER A 72 0.41 2.49 -23.94
C SER A 72 -0.37 1.25 -23.50
N LEU A 73 -0.26 0.87 -22.23
CA LEU A 73 -1.05 -0.22 -21.64
C LEU A 73 -2.52 0.16 -21.54
N ARG A 74 -2.84 1.38 -21.07
CA ARG A 74 -4.22 1.90 -21.04
C ARG A 74 -4.88 1.93 -22.42
N ALA A 75 -4.12 2.26 -23.46
CA ALA A 75 -4.63 2.31 -24.83
C ALA A 75 -4.86 0.92 -25.45
N SER A 76 -4.20 -0.12 -24.94
CA SER A 76 -4.31 -1.49 -25.46
C SER A 76 -5.28 -2.39 -24.68
N GLN A 77 -5.67 -1.96 -23.47
CA GLN A 77 -6.57 -2.70 -22.59
C GLN A 77 -7.94 -2.02 -22.51
N ASP A 78 -8.98 -2.80 -22.23
CA ASP A 78 -10.36 -2.34 -22.04
C ASP A 78 -10.71 -2.00 -20.59
N HIS A 79 -9.74 -2.11 -19.68
CA HIS A 79 -9.87 -1.86 -18.26
C HIS A 79 -8.73 -0.96 -17.74
N ALA A 80 -8.93 -0.41 -16.53
CA ALA A 80 -7.90 0.41 -15.89
C ALA A 80 -6.70 -0.47 -15.51
N ILE A 81 -5.49 -0.01 -15.85
CA ILE A 81 -4.26 -0.67 -15.43
C ILE A 81 -4.09 -0.57 -13.91
N GLU A 82 -3.49 -1.59 -13.32
CA GLU A 82 -3.21 -1.64 -11.88
C GLU A 82 -1.71 -1.53 -11.63
N ARG A 83 -1.31 -0.63 -10.72
CA ARG A 83 0.07 -0.44 -10.26
C ARG A 83 0.20 -0.79 -8.78
N PRO A 84 1.25 -1.55 -8.40
CA PRO A 84 1.48 -1.92 -7.02
C PRO A 84 2.23 -0.84 -6.25
N ILE A 85 2.23 -0.99 -4.92
CA ILE A 85 3.02 -0.23 -3.91
C ILE A 85 2.63 1.24 -3.74
N GLY A 86 2.02 1.90 -4.73
CA GLY A 86 1.57 3.28 -4.64
C GLY A 86 2.35 4.21 -5.55
N THR A 87 2.26 5.51 -5.28
CA THR A 87 2.94 6.53 -6.09
C THR A 87 4.47 6.46 -5.94
N PRO A 88 5.25 6.61 -7.03
CA PRO A 88 6.68 6.84 -6.94
C PRO A 88 7.03 8.31 -6.63
N LEU A 89 6.02 9.21 -6.60
CA LEU A 89 6.22 10.62 -6.33
C LEU A 89 6.36 10.85 -4.83
N VAL A 90 7.28 11.74 -4.45
CA VAL A 90 7.47 12.15 -3.06
C VAL A 90 6.76 13.48 -2.87
N PHE A 91 5.61 13.47 -2.20
CA PHE A 91 4.86 14.70 -1.90
C PHE A 91 5.30 15.34 -0.57
N SER A 92 5.57 14.53 0.45
CA SER A 92 6.06 14.98 1.76
C SER A 92 7.56 14.75 1.90
N HIS A 93 8.33 15.83 1.83
CA HIS A 93 9.78 15.85 2.03
C HIS A 93 10.16 15.81 3.52
N TRP A 94 9.98 14.64 4.16
CA TRP A 94 10.27 14.45 5.59
C TRP A 94 11.70 14.80 5.98
N GLU A 95 12.66 14.68 5.05
CA GLU A 95 14.06 15.04 5.23
C GLU A 95 14.30 16.56 5.41
N GLN A 96 13.32 17.39 5.04
CA GLN A 96 13.38 18.84 5.23
C GLN A 96 12.85 19.28 6.60
N LEU A 97 12.25 18.37 7.38
CA LEU A 97 11.80 18.66 8.74
C LEU A 97 12.99 18.74 9.70
N VAL A 98 13.07 19.86 10.42
CA VAL A 98 14.08 20.11 11.43
C VAL A 98 13.43 20.39 12.78
N PHE A 99 14.04 19.88 13.85
CA PHE A 99 13.58 20.14 15.21
C PHE A 99 14.14 21.46 15.73
N ASN A 100 13.30 22.25 16.41
CA ASN A 100 13.75 23.48 17.07
C ASN A 100 14.57 23.14 18.33
N PRO A 101 15.85 23.54 18.43
CA PRO A 101 16.68 23.22 19.59
C PRO A 101 16.20 23.92 20.85
N ALA A 102 16.17 23.19 21.96
CA ALA A 102 15.94 23.75 23.29
C ALA A 102 17.15 24.61 23.73
N GLN A 103 16.89 25.82 24.22
CA GLN A 103 17.91 26.79 24.66
C GLN A 103 17.49 27.53 25.95
N LEU A 104 17.29 28.85 25.91
CA LEU A 104 16.95 29.65 27.10
C LEU A 104 15.45 29.71 27.36
N SER A 105 14.62 29.77 26.31
CA SER A 105 13.15 29.77 26.44
C SER A 105 12.59 28.40 26.83
N ARG A 106 13.29 27.33 26.48
CA ARG A 106 13.04 25.95 26.94
C ARG A 106 14.37 25.36 27.38
N ILE A 107 14.59 25.26 28.69
CA ILE A 107 15.86 24.80 29.26
C ILE A 107 16.09 23.32 28.91
N PRO A 108 17.26 22.95 28.36
CA PRO A 108 17.61 21.56 28.10
C PRO A 108 17.56 20.69 29.36
N ALA A 109 17.17 19.43 29.19
CA ALA A 109 17.18 18.45 30.27
C ALA A 109 18.59 18.32 30.88
N ARG A 110 18.69 18.40 32.22
CA ARG A 110 19.97 18.35 32.96
C ARG A 110 20.73 17.02 32.82
N ARG A 111 20.02 15.92 32.54
CA ARG A 111 20.55 14.57 32.34
C ARG A 111 19.72 13.85 31.29
N ARG A 112 20.25 12.75 30.74
CA ARG A 112 19.49 11.85 29.89
C ARG A 112 18.29 11.33 30.69
N GLN A 113 17.09 11.70 30.27
CA GLN A 113 15.84 11.20 30.83
C GLN A 113 15.36 10.02 30.00
N GLU A 114 14.70 9.05 30.65
CA GLU A 114 13.96 8.03 29.93
C GLU A 114 12.76 8.69 29.22
N ILE A 115 12.60 8.42 27.94
CA ILE A 115 11.50 8.94 27.13
C ILE A 115 10.38 7.92 27.16
N ALA A 116 9.18 8.34 27.59
CA ALA A 116 7.99 7.51 27.52
C ALA A 116 7.56 7.37 26.05
N LEU A 117 7.76 6.17 25.48
CA LEU A 117 7.30 5.81 24.13
C LEU A 117 5.91 5.15 24.13
N LYS A 118 5.45 4.74 25.32
CA LYS A 118 4.16 4.11 25.53
C LYS A 118 3.05 5.01 25.02
N THR A 119 2.21 4.47 24.15
CA THR A 119 1.12 5.20 23.49
C THR A 119 -0.21 4.53 23.80
N THR A 120 -1.23 5.32 24.12
CA THR A 120 -2.57 4.83 24.40
C THR A 120 -3.56 5.46 23.44
N ILE A 121 -4.31 4.63 22.72
CA ILE A 121 -5.36 5.01 21.78
C ILE A 121 -6.72 4.79 22.44
N GLY A 122 -7.61 5.77 22.30
CA GLY A 122 -8.96 5.75 22.91
C GLY A 122 -8.93 5.73 24.44
N GLN A 123 -8.18 6.65 25.05
CA GLN A 123 -7.99 6.77 26.51
C GLN A 123 -9.29 6.86 27.34
N HIS A 124 -10.42 7.21 26.72
CA HIS A 124 -11.72 7.33 27.36
C HIS A 124 -12.61 6.09 27.17
N THR A 125 -12.10 5.05 26.52
CA THR A 125 -12.79 3.76 26.38
C THR A 125 -12.54 2.87 27.58
N GLU A 126 -13.41 1.89 27.81
CA GLU A 126 -13.25 0.92 28.90
C GLU A 126 -12.02 0.04 28.72
N ARG A 127 -11.69 -0.30 27.46
CA ARG A 127 -10.52 -1.10 27.09
C ARG A 127 -9.66 -0.37 26.07
N PRO A 128 -8.86 0.63 26.48
CA PRO A 128 -8.01 1.37 25.56
C PRO A 128 -6.92 0.48 24.96
N LEU A 129 -6.51 0.79 23.73
CA LEU A 129 -5.41 0.10 23.07
C LEU A 129 -4.09 0.77 23.48
N THR A 130 -3.25 0.06 24.23
CA THR A 130 -1.96 0.57 24.69
C THR A 130 -0.80 -0.21 24.08
N THR A 131 0.11 0.50 23.40
CA THR A 131 1.35 -0.02 22.81
C THR A 131 2.58 0.51 23.55
N ASP A 132 3.69 -0.21 23.43
CA ASP A 132 4.96 0.15 24.09
C ASP A 132 5.73 1.23 23.30
N ILE A 133 5.38 1.40 22.01
CA ILE A 133 5.96 2.39 21.08
C ILE A 133 4.86 3.09 20.23
N PRO A 134 5.11 4.28 19.68
CA PRO A 134 4.16 5.05 18.86
C PRO A 134 4.17 4.63 17.38
N ILE A 135 4.48 3.38 17.07
CA ILE A 135 4.60 2.86 15.70
C ILE A 135 3.68 1.68 15.56
N LEU A 136 2.74 1.71 14.62
CA LEU A 136 1.78 0.64 14.35
C LEU A 136 2.03 0.01 12.98
N ILE A 137 1.61 -1.25 12.78
CA ILE A 137 1.55 -1.84 11.45
C ILE A 137 0.18 -1.52 10.85
N ALA A 138 0.18 -0.81 9.71
CA ALA A 138 -1.02 -0.41 9.00
C ALA A 138 -1.79 -1.60 8.41
N GLY A 139 -3.09 -1.40 8.15
CA GLY A 139 -3.97 -2.44 7.62
C GLY A 139 -3.61 -2.83 6.20
N MET A 140 -3.28 -4.11 6.01
CA MET A 140 -3.03 -4.71 4.69
C MET A 140 -3.75 -6.06 4.64
N SER A 141 -4.62 -6.23 3.63
CA SER A 141 -5.51 -7.39 3.52
C SER A 141 -4.78 -8.69 3.14
N TYR A 142 -5.28 -9.82 3.63
CA TYR A 142 -4.89 -11.15 3.19
C TYR A 142 -5.45 -11.48 1.80
N GLY A 143 -4.64 -12.19 1.02
CA GLY A 143 -5.00 -12.71 -0.29
C GLY A 143 -4.83 -11.65 -1.37
N SER A 144 -5.56 -10.53 -1.24
CA SER A 144 -5.43 -9.43 -2.20
C SER A 144 -4.09 -8.71 -2.07
N ALA A 145 -3.56 -8.48 -0.85
CA ALA A 145 -2.32 -7.74 -0.67
C ALA A 145 -1.15 -8.60 -0.15
N LEU A 146 -1.41 -9.41 0.88
CA LEU A 146 -0.39 -10.18 1.58
C LEU A 146 -0.76 -11.67 1.68
N SER A 147 0.26 -12.53 1.72
CA SER A 147 0.06 -13.95 2.05
C SER A 147 -0.29 -14.13 3.54
N MET A 148 -0.92 -15.26 3.88
CA MET A 148 -1.23 -15.61 5.27
C MET A 148 0.04 -15.65 6.12
N LYS A 149 1.13 -16.21 5.59
CA LYS A 149 2.43 -16.26 6.26
C LYS A 149 2.95 -14.86 6.59
N ALA A 150 2.80 -13.90 5.66
CA ALA A 150 3.19 -12.51 5.90
C ALA A 150 2.33 -11.87 7.00
N LYS A 151 1.01 -12.10 7.00
CA LYS A 151 0.10 -11.59 8.04
C LYS A 151 0.46 -12.11 9.43
N ILE A 152 0.68 -13.41 9.57
CA ILE A 152 1.10 -14.03 10.83
C ILE A 152 2.48 -13.51 11.26
N ALA A 153 3.43 -13.38 10.33
CA ALA A 153 4.76 -12.84 10.63
C ALA A 153 4.70 -11.38 11.13
N LEU A 154 3.85 -10.54 10.53
CA LEU A 154 3.64 -9.15 10.98
C LEU A 154 3.00 -9.12 12.38
N ALA A 155 2.02 -9.98 12.66
CA ALA A 155 1.42 -10.09 13.99
C ALA A 155 2.44 -10.49 15.07
N LEU A 156 3.25 -11.51 14.80
CA LEU A 156 4.33 -11.93 15.71
C LEU A 156 5.39 -10.83 15.89
N GLY A 157 5.77 -10.16 14.80
CA GLY A 157 6.69 -9.02 14.84
C GLY A 157 6.14 -7.85 15.66
N ALA A 158 4.85 -7.53 15.52
CA ALA A 158 4.18 -6.51 16.32
C ALA A 158 4.23 -6.85 17.82
N ASN A 159 4.03 -8.13 18.18
CA ASN A 159 4.13 -8.57 19.57
C ASN A 159 5.55 -8.36 20.13
N MET A 160 6.57 -8.75 19.37
CA MET A 160 7.97 -8.61 19.76
C MET A 160 8.36 -7.13 19.94
N ALA A 161 7.84 -6.25 19.07
CA ALA A 161 8.04 -4.81 19.15
C ALA A 161 7.15 -4.11 20.19
N GLY A 162 6.24 -4.84 20.84
CA GLY A 162 5.31 -4.26 21.82
C GLY A 162 4.20 -3.39 21.21
N THR A 163 3.89 -3.58 19.93
CA THR A 163 2.90 -2.79 19.19
C THR A 163 1.70 -3.60 18.71
N ALA A 164 0.84 -2.99 17.89
CA ALA A 164 -0.35 -3.60 17.28
C ALA A 164 -0.20 -3.76 15.76
N THR A 165 -0.92 -4.76 15.24
CA THR A 165 -1.11 -4.98 13.80
C THR A 165 -2.57 -4.74 13.42
N ASN A 166 -2.83 -4.45 12.15
CA ASN A 166 -4.16 -4.18 11.62
C ASN A 166 -4.52 -5.20 10.52
N THR A 167 -5.74 -5.70 10.57
CA THR A 167 -6.24 -6.76 9.68
C THR A 167 -6.28 -6.34 8.21
N GLY A 168 -6.45 -5.05 7.91
CA GLY A 168 -6.83 -4.59 6.56
C GLY A 168 -8.22 -5.09 6.17
N GLU A 169 -8.53 -5.12 4.88
CA GLU A 169 -9.84 -5.54 4.37
C GLU A 169 -10.07 -7.06 4.38
N SER A 170 -9.63 -7.78 5.42
CA SER A 170 -9.86 -9.21 5.60
C SER A 170 -9.69 -9.59 7.06
N PHE A 171 -10.48 -10.50 7.59
CA PHE A 171 -10.27 -11.05 8.93
C PHE A 171 -9.74 -12.48 8.85
N LEU A 172 -8.62 -12.75 9.54
CA LEU A 172 -8.03 -14.08 9.66
C LEU A 172 -8.00 -14.51 11.14
N PRO A 173 -8.63 -15.63 11.52
CA PRO A 173 -8.49 -16.21 12.86
C PRO A 173 -7.02 -16.47 13.23
N GLU A 174 -6.20 -16.92 12.28
CA GLU A 174 -4.78 -17.19 12.50
C GLU A 174 -3.98 -15.91 12.81
N GLU A 175 -4.33 -14.78 12.20
CA GLU A 175 -3.72 -13.49 12.53
C GLU A 175 -4.14 -13.04 13.93
N ARG A 176 -5.42 -13.21 14.29
CA ARG A 176 -5.93 -12.89 15.64
C ARG A 176 -5.26 -13.74 16.71
N ASP A 177 -5.10 -15.04 16.48
CA ASP A 177 -4.42 -15.94 17.42
C ASP A 177 -2.94 -15.58 17.59
N ALA A 178 -2.29 -15.14 16.51
CA ALA A 178 -0.90 -14.71 16.54
C ALA A 178 -0.73 -13.31 17.17
N ALA A 179 -1.71 -12.41 17.06
CA ALA A 179 -1.60 -11.03 17.52
C ALA A 179 -1.95 -10.88 19.02
N LYS A 180 -1.09 -10.21 19.78
CA LYS A 180 -1.38 -9.76 21.14
C LYS A 180 -2.31 -8.54 21.14
N ARG A 181 -2.17 -7.68 20.12
CA ARG A 181 -2.95 -6.46 19.92
C ARG A 181 -3.36 -6.36 18.45
N LEU A 182 -4.66 -6.46 18.18
CA LEU A 182 -5.19 -6.45 16.82
C LEU A 182 -6.19 -5.31 16.63
N ILE A 183 -5.91 -4.47 15.64
CA ILE A 183 -6.86 -3.51 15.10
C ILE A 183 -7.65 -4.21 13.99
N VAL A 184 -8.98 -4.31 14.13
CA VAL A 184 -9.84 -4.88 13.08
C VAL A 184 -10.40 -3.75 12.25
N GLN A 185 -10.12 -3.77 10.95
CA GLN A 185 -10.61 -2.75 10.03
C GLN A 185 -12.07 -3.04 9.65
N TYR A 186 -12.96 -2.08 9.89
CA TYR A 186 -14.34 -2.08 9.39
C TYR A 186 -14.35 -1.48 7.99
N HIS A 187 -14.30 -2.33 6.96
CA HIS A 187 -14.03 -1.97 5.57
C HIS A 187 -15.27 -2.09 4.67
N ARG A 188 -15.17 -1.56 3.44
CA ARG A 188 -16.27 -1.48 2.45
C ARG A 188 -16.46 -2.76 1.61
N GLY A 189 -15.95 -3.89 2.11
CA GLY A 189 -16.02 -5.18 1.42
C GLY A 189 -17.43 -5.75 1.45
N THR A 190 -17.88 -6.27 0.31
CA THR A 190 -19.28 -6.72 0.11
C THR A 190 -19.46 -8.24 0.11
N TRP A 191 -18.38 -9.00 0.29
CA TRP A 191 -18.43 -10.47 0.32
C TRP A 191 -19.13 -10.98 1.59
N PRO A 192 -19.63 -12.24 1.56
CA PRO A 192 -20.42 -12.80 2.67
C PRO A 192 -19.70 -12.74 4.02
N LEU A 193 -18.47 -13.23 4.11
CA LEU A 193 -17.67 -13.20 5.35
C LEU A 193 -16.92 -11.88 5.54
N SER A 194 -17.54 -10.74 5.25
CA SER A 194 -16.98 -9.43 5.57
C SER A 194 -17.27 -9.05 7.02
N VAL A 195 -16.46 -8.15 7.58
CA VAL A 195 -16.67 -7.62 8.93
C VAL A 195 -18.03 -6.91 9.10
N GLN A 196 -18.58 -6.34 8.03
CA GLN A 196 -19.90 -5.69 8.02
C GLN A 196 -21.03 -6.71 8.21
N ASN A 197 -20.87 -7.90 7.61
CA ASN A 197 -21.84 -8.99 7.67
C ASN A 197 -21.64 -9.90 8.90
N HIS A 198 -20.44 -9.90 9.48
CA HIS A 198 -20.05 -10.76 10.61
C HIS A 198 -19.52 -9.95 11.80
N PRO A 199 -20.42 -9.32 12.58
CA PRO A 199 -20.03 -8.47 13.70
C PRO A 199 -19.20 -9.20 14.78
N ARG A 200 -19.27 -10.54 14.85
CA ARG A 200 -18.44 -11.35 15.76
C ARG A 200 -16.93 -11.17 15.54
N PHE A 201 -16.49 -10.78 14.35
CA PHE A 201 -15.07 -10.48 14.11
C PHE A 201 -14.60 -9.28 14.95
N LEU A 202 -15.47 -8.30 15.19
CA LEU A 202 -15.18 -7.11 16.00
C LEU A 202 -15.14 -7.41 17.50
N GLU A 203 -15.80 -8.48 17.97
CA GLU A 203 -15.72 -8.92 19.38
C GLU A 203 -14.29 -9.32 19.77
N SER A 204 -13.50 -9.73 18.78
CA SER A 204 -12.10 -10.10 18.96
C SER A 204 -11.13 -8.93 18.77
N ALA A 205 -11.61 -7.71 18.52
CA ALA A 205 -10.75 -6.55 18.26
C ALA A 205 -10.19 -5.94 19.56
N ASP A 206 -9.00 -5.36 19.49
CA ASP A 206 -8.44 -4.47 20.53
C ASP A 206 -8.62 -2.99 20.18
N ALA A 207 -8.89 -2.68 18.91
CA ALA A 207 -9.48 -1.44 18.43
C ALA A 207 -10.16 -1.69 17.09
N ILE A 208 -11.12 -0.83 16.73
CA ILE A 208 -11.86 -0.89 15.47
C ILE A 208 -11.48 0.33 14.64
N GLU A 209 -11.05 0.10 13.40
CA GLU A 209 -10.73 1.17 12.45
C GLU A 209 -11.74 1.17 11.31
N VAL A 210 -12.65 2.15 11.29
CA VAL A 210 -13.64 2.31 10.22
C VAL A 210 -12.98 2.98 9.02
N GLN A 211 -12.79 2.24 7.93
CA GLN A 211 -12.13 2.72 6.73
C GLN A 211 -13.16 3.31 5.75
N ILE A 212 -13.06 4.62 5.52
CA ILE A 212 -13.86 5.32 4.49
C ILE A 212 -13.04 5.66 3.24
N GLY A 213 -11.71 5.62 3.32
CA GLY A 213 -10.82 5.77 2.19
C GLY A 213 -9.37 5.39 2.52
N GLN A 214 -8.53 5.32 1.48
CA GLN A 214 -7.08 5.07 1.58
C GLN A 214 -6.31 6.07 0.71
N GLY A 215 -5.09 6.43 1.12
CA GLY A 215 -4.27 7.44 0.44
C GLY A 215 -4.07 7.16 -1.06
N ALA A 216 -3.77 5.90 -1.38
CA ALA A 216 -3.48 5.44 -2.74
C ALA A 216 -4.68 5.44 -3.71
N GLN A 217 -5.92 5.49 -3.19
CA GLN A 217 -7.13 5.22 -3.99
C GLN A 217 -8.37 6.02 -3.59
N GLY A 218 -8.27 6.86 -2.57
CA GLY A 218 -9.42 7.54 -1.96
C GLY A 218 -10.50 6.55 -1.53
N ALA A 219 -11.75 6.89 -1.85
CA ALA A 219 -12.93 6.05 -1.67
C ALA A 219 -13.32 5.29 -2.97
N GLY A 220 -12.37 5.05 -3.88
CA GLY A 220 -12.59 4.25 -5.08
C GLY A 220 -13.13 2.85 -4.78
N ALA A 221 -13.98 2.34 -5.68
CA ALA A 221 -14.39 0.94 -5.65
C ALA A 221 -13.30 0.06 -6.28
N MET A 222 -13.16 -1.17 -5.78
CA MET A 222 -12.20 -2.14 -6.30
C MET A 222 -12.89 -3.47 -6.58
N VAL A 223 -12.45 -4.15 -7.65
CA VAL A 223 -12.93 -5.48 -8.01
C VAL A 223 -11.73 -6.39 -8.24
N THR A 224 -11.56 -7.39 -7.39
CA THR A 224 -10.57 -8.44 -7.59
C THR A 224 -11.21 -9.59 -8.35
N HIS A 225 -10.80 -9.76 -9.61
CA HIS A 225 -11.32 -10.80 -10.51
C HIS A 225 -10.73 -12.19 -10.23
N HIS A 226 -9.46 -12.25 -9.84
CA HIS A 226 -8.74 -13.49 -9.59
C HIS A 226 -8.56 -13.66 -8.08
N VAL A 227 -9.48 -14.42 -7.47
CA VAL A 227 -9.47 -14.74 -6.04
C VAL A 227 -9.01 -16.19 -5.89
N ASP A 228 -7.90 -16.39 -5.18
CA ASP A 228 -7.35 -17.71 -4.89
C ASP A 228 -8.35 -18.58 -4.08
N PRO A 229 -8.40 -19.91 -4.27
CA PRO A 229 -9.31 -20.79 -3.54
C PRO A 229 -9.23 -20.66 -2.01
N GLU A 230 -8.05 -20.44 -1.44
CA GLU A 230 -7.88 -20.26 0.00
C GLU A 230 -8.52 -18.95 0.47
N MET A 231 -8.30 -17.86 -0.28
CA MET A 231 -8.93 -16.56 -0.03
C MET A 231 -10.46 -16.63 -0.12
N ARG A 232 -11.00 -17.39 -1.08
CA ARG A 232 -12.45 -17.60 -1.22
C ARG A 232 -13.08 -18.16 0.04
N LYS A 233 -12.42 -19.10 0.72
CA LYS A 233 -12.90 -19.68 1.98
C LYS A 233 -13.04 -18.62 3.07
N TYR A 234 -12.05 -17.74 3.22
CA TYR A 234 -12.08 -16.67 4.22
C TYR A 234 -13.08 -15.56 3.88
N PHE A 235 -13.39 -15.36 2.61
CA PHE A 235 -14.33 -14.34 2.16
C PHE A 235 -15.77 -14.90 2.03
N GLY A 236 -15.93 -16.22 2.08
CA GLY A 236 -17.22 -16.90 1.85
C GLY A 236 -17.69 -16.80 0.40
N LEU A 237 -16.77 -16.67 -0.55
CA LEU A 237 -17.05 -16.53 -1.97
C LEU A 237 -17.21 -17.90 -2.62
N LYS A 238 -18.15 -18.02 -3.56
CA LYS A 238 -18.29 -19.21 -4.41
C LYS A 238 -17.34 -19.15 -5.58
N ASP A 239 -17.21 -20.26 -6.29
CA ASP A 239 -16.40 -20.30 -7.50
C ASP A 239 -16.96 -19.37 -8.59
N GLY A 240 -16.09 -18.49 -9.11
CA GLY A 240 -16.45 -17.47 -10.10
C GLY A 240 -16.91 -16.14 -9.49
N ASP A 241 -17.16 -16.07 -8.18
CA ASP A 241 -17.47 -14.80 -7.52
C ASP A 241 -16.24 -13.89 -7.47
N ARG A 242 -16.50 -12.58 -7.50
CA ARG A 242 -15.50 -11.51 -7.42
C ARG A 242 -15.48 -10.93 -6.01
N ALA A 243 -14.31 -10.59 -5.50
CA ALA A 243 -14.21 -9.79 -4.28
C ALA A 243 -14.39 -8.31 -4.64
N VAL A 244 -15.43 -7.67 -4.11
CA VAL A 244 -15.74 -6.27 -4.40
C VAL A 244 -15.65 -5.43 -3.13
N VAL A 245 -14.82 -4.39 -3.20
CA VAL A 245 -14.78 -3.28 -2.23
C VAL A 245 -15.61 -2.15 -2.84
N ALA A 246 -16.75 -1.84 -2.22
CA ALA A 246 -17.63 -0.78 -2.68
C ALA A 246 -17.05 0.61 -2.36
N SER A 247 -17.56 1.65 -3.02
CA SER A 247 -17.18 3.03 -2.71
C SER A 247 -17.65 3.49 -1.32
N ARG A 248 -18.70 2.86 -0.78
CA ARG A 248 -19.36 3.25 0.47
C ARG A 248 -19.50 2.05 1.41
N LEU A 249 -19.59 2.32 2.70
CA LEU A 249 -19.96 1.33 3.71
C LEU A 249 -21.43 0.94 3.54
N GLN A 250 -21.77 -0.31 3.87
CA GLN A 250 -23.14 -0.81 3.75
C GLN A 250 -24.07 -0.05 4.69
N GLY A 251 -25.16 0.52 4.14
CA GLY A 251 -26.14 1.29 4.90
C GLY A 251 -25.71 2.72 5.25
N VAL A 252 -24.59 3.21 4.72
CA VAL A 252 -24.11 4.59 4.89
C VAL A 252 -24.34 5.37 3.60
N GLU A 253 -25.41 6.14 3.54
CA GLU A 253 -25.80 6.95 2.38
C GLU A 253 -25.63 8.46 2.64
N SER A 254 -25.45 8.85 3.90
CA SER A 254 -25.26 10.23 4.36
C SER A 254 -24.29 10.33 5.53
N SER A 255 -23.82 11.55 5.83
CA SER A 255 -23.01 11.84 7.03
C SER A 255 -23.73 11.45 8.32
N HIS A 256 -25.05 11.60 8.37
CA HIS A 256 -25.87 11.20 9.52
C HIS A 256 -25.86 9.69 9.72
N ASP A 257 -25.86 8.90 8.64
CA ASP A 257 -25.78 7.44 8.73
C ASP A 257 -24.41 7.02 9.24
N PHE A 258 -23.36 7.70 8.80
CA PHE A 258 -21.99 7.49 9.28
C PHE A 258 -21.85 7.78 10.78
N VAL A 259 -22.36 8.93 11.24
CA VAL A 259 -22.40 9.30 12.66
C VAL A 259 -23.13 8.22 13.47
N ARG A 260 -24.28 7.72 12.98
CA ARG A 260 -25.01 6.63 13.64
C ARG A 260 -24.22 5.32 13.67
N LEU A 261 -23.51 4.98 12.59
CA LEU A 261 -22.66 3.78 12.54
C LEU A 261 -21.56 3.83 13.62
N ILE A 262 -20.79 4.92 13.69
CA ILE A 262 -19.72 5.06 14.68
C ILE A 262 -20.27 5.00 16.11
N ARG A 263 -21.35 5.73 16.40
CA ARG A 263 -22.00 5.69 17.72
C ARG A 263 -22.52 4.30 18.06
N HIS A 264 -23.06 3.57 17.09
CA HIS A 264 -23.50 2.19 17.28
C HIS A 264 -22.33 1.26 17.63
N LEU A 265 -21.22 1.36 16.90
CA LEU A 265 -20.01 0.57 17.19
C LEU A 265 -19.47 0.87 18.59
N LYS A 266 -19.38 2.15 18.97
CA LYS A 266 -18.94 2.55 20.31
C LYS A 266 -19.87 2.10 21.43
N ALA A 267 -21.17 2.08 21.19
CA ALA A 267 -22.14 1.58 22.17
C ALA A 267 -22.10 0.05 22.32
N ARG A 268 -21.66 -0.65 21.26
CA ARG A 268 -21.63 -2.12 21.22
C ARG A 268 -20.31 -2.71 21.71
N TYR A 269 -19.19 -2.04 21.46
CA TYR A 269 -17.85 -2.56 21.73
C TYR A 269 -17.11 -1.65 22.70
N SER A 270 -16.45 -2.24 23.69
CA SER A 270 -15.75 -1.55 24.77
C SER A 270 -14.36 -1.02 24.38
N VAL A 271 -13.96 -1.19 23.12
CA VAL A 271 -12.63 -0.85 22.57
C VAL A 271 -12.69 0.45 21.76
N PRO A 272 -11.55 1.12 21.51
CA PRO A 272 -11.49 2.34 20.68
C PRO A 272 -12.07 2.11 19.29
N VAL A 273 -12.94 3.02 18.85
CA VAL A 273 -13.46 3.06 17.48
C VAL A 273 -12.96 4.34 16.81
N GLY A 274 -12.11 4.18 15.80
CA GLY A 274 -11.54 5.28 15.03
C GLY A 274 -11.94 5.25 13.57
N VAL A 275 -11.57 6.31 12.86
CA VAL A 275 -11.89 6.49 11.43
C VAL A 275 -10.60 6.66 10.64
N LYS A 276 -10.44 5.85 9.59
CA LYS A 276 -9.39 5.99 8.59
C LYS A 276 -9.95 6.65 7.33
N LEU A 277 -9.34 7.76 6.91
CA LEU A 277 -9.71 8.50 5.71
C LEU A 277 -8.49 8.85 4.85
N ALA A 278 -8.73 8.97 3.55
CA ALA A 278 -7.78 9.57 2.62
C ALA A 278 -7.87 11.09 2.75
N ALA A 279 -6.75 11.75 3.06
CA ALA A 279 -6.73 13.20 3.21
C ALA A 279 -7.02 13.88 1.87
N SER A 280 -8.01 14.78 1.85
CA SER A 280 -8.49 15.43 0.63
C SER A 280 -8.61 16.95 0.80
N GLY A 281 -9.03 17.66 -0.25
CA GLY A 281 -9.34 19.09 -0.15
C GLY A 281 -10.38 19.43 0.93
N TRP A 282 -11.26 18.48 1.26
CA TRP A 282 -12.40 18.57 2.19
C TRP A 282 -12.08 18.02 3.59
N LEU A 283 -10.80 18.01 3.97
CA LEU A 283 -10.34 17.36 5.19
C LEU A 283 -11.05 17.88 6.44
N GLU A 284 -11.21 19.20 6.60
CA GLU A 284 -11.82 19.81 7.76
C GLU A 284 -13.32 19.49 7.87
N GLU A 285 -14.03 19.43 6.75
CA GLU A 285 -15.43 18.99 6.69
C GLU A 285 -15.60 17.53 7.10
N ASP A 286 -14.71 16.65 6.62
CA ASP A 286 -14.69 15.24 7.03
C ASP A 286 -14.36 15.10 8.52
N LEU A 287 -13.40 15.89 9.03
CA LEU A 287 -13.05 15.92 10.45
C LEU A 287 -14.20 16.40 11.34
N GLU A 288 -14.99 17.39 10.90
CA GLU A 288 -16.19 17.84 11.62
C GLU A 288 -17.18 16.68 11.82
N ILE A 289 -17.43 15.91 10.75
CA ILE A 289 -18.33 14.74 10.80
C ILE A 289 -17.77 13.67 11.74
N ILE A 290 -16.47 13.40 11.69
CA ILE A 290 -15.79 12.42 12.56
C ILE A 290 -15.85 12.85 14.03
N MET A 291 -15.72 14.15 14.31
CA MET A 291 -15.88 14.71 15.65
C MET A 291 -17.32 14.59 16.15
N GLU A 292 -18.32 14.90 15.29
CA GLU A 292 -19.74 14.71 15.63
C GLU A 292 -20.06 13.24 15.93
N ALA A 293 -19.44 12.33 15.19
CA ALA A 293 -19.52 10.88 15.40
C ALA A 293 -18.89 10.43 16.74
N ASN A 294 -18.10 11.30 17.37
CA ASN A 294 -17.36 11.03 18.61
C ASN A 294 -16.39 9.85 18.46
N ALA A 295 -15.65 9.77 17.35
CA ALA A 295 -14.62 8.76 17.15
C ALA A 295 -13.47 8.91 18.17
N ASP A 296 -12.87 7.79 18.60
CA ASP A 296 -11.80 7.75 19.60
C ASP A 296 -10.41 8.07 19.05
N PHE A 297 -10.22 7.87 17.74
CA PHE A 297 -8.98 8.21 17.03
C PHE A 297 -9.23 8.43 15.54
N ILE A 298 -8.29 9.09 14.87
CA ILE A 298 -8.35 9.40 13.44
C ILE A 298 -7.06 8.92 12.79
N VAL A 299 -7.17 8.21 11.68
CA VAL A 299 -6.03 7.78 10.85
C VAL A 299 -6.09 8.57 9.54
N LEU A 300 -5.16 9.51 9.40
CA LEU A 300 -5.01 10.34 8.21
C LEU A 300 -4.05 9.66 7.24
N ASP A 301 -4.57 9.24 6.09
CA ASP A 301 -3.80 8.61 5.03
C ASP A 301 -3.55 9.63 3.92
N GLY A 302 -2.31 10.11 3.78
CA GLY A 302 -1.94 11.04 2.71
C GLY A 302 -1.82 10.35 1.35
N GLY A 303 -1.71 11.11 0.27
CA GLY A 303 -1.60 10.60 -1.10
C GLY A 303 -0.43 9.65 -1.33
N GLU A 304 0.58 9.65 -0.45
CA GLU A 304 1.72 8.72 -0.46
C GLU A 304 1.39 7.32 0.08
N GLY A 305 0.13 7.06 0.47
CA GLY A 305 -0.31 5.75 0.93
C GLY A 305 -0.03 4.65 -0.11
N GLY A 306 0.28 3.45 0.39
CA GLY A 306 0.51 2.28 -0.46
C GLY A 306 -0.77 1.53 -0.80
N THR A 307 -0.73 0.74 -1.87
CA THR A 307 -1.79 -0.21 -2.22
C THR A 307 -1.21 -1.44 -2.92
N HIS A 308 -1.87 -2.59 -2.82
CA HIS A 308 -1.43 -3.77 -3.58
C HIS A 308 -1.56 -3.55 -5.09
N ALA A 309 -2.67 -2.96 -5.50
CA ALA A 309 -3.03 -2.78 -6.90
C ALA A 309 -4.07 -1.66 -7.00
N GLY A 310 -3.77 -0.61 -7.75
CA GLY A 310 -4.73 0.45 -8.05
C GLY A 310 -4.40 1.24 -9.31
N PRO A 311 -5.35 2.01 -9.85
CA PRO A 311 -5.10 2.88 -10.99
C PRO A 311 -3.99 3.89 -10.68
N PRO A 312 -2.94 4.01 -11.51
CA PRO A 312 -1.86 4.97 -11.26
C PRO A 312 -2.34 6.41 -11.12
N ILE A 313 -3.38 6.79 -11.87
CA ILE A 313 -3.98 8.13 -11.79
C ILE A 313 -4.49 8.43 -10.37
N LEU A 314 -5.08 7.45 -9.69
CA LEU A 314 -5.55 7.63 -8.31
C LEU A 314 -4.41 7.71 -7.30
N GLN A 315 -3.25 7.16 -7.64
CA GLN A 315 -2.08 7.18 -6.76
C GLN A 315 -1.27 8.48 -6.94
N ASP A 316 -1.14 8.97 -8.19
CA ASP A 316 -0.27 10.11 -8.51
C ASP A 316 -0.97 11.47 -8.40
N ASP A 317 -2.29 11.52 -8.66
CA ASP A 317 -3.00 12.78 -8.87
C ASP A 317 -4.07 13.08 -7.80
N PHE A 318 -4.24 12.22 -6.80
CA PHE A 318 -5.26 12.36 -5.77
C PHE A 318 -4.68 12.35 -4.35
N GLY A 319 -5.37 13.05 -3.45
CA GLY A 319 -5.01 13.14 -2.04
C GLY A 319 -4.08 14.30 -1.71
N LEU A 320 -4.06 14.68 -0.43
CA LEU A 320 -3.11 15.66 0.10
C LEU A 320 -1.78 14.98 0.49
N PRO A 321 -0.65 15.67 0.37
CA PRO A 321 0.60 15.22 0.98
C PRO A 321 0.40 14.99 2.48
N THR A 322 0.91 13.87 3.00
CA THR A 322 0.75 13.46 4.41
C THR A 322 1.14 14.58 5.39
N MET A 323 2.26 15.27 5.15
CA MET A 323 2.73 16.37 6.00
C MET A 323 1.75 17.56 6.03
N ALA A 324 1.17 17.91 4.87
CA ALA A 324 0.17 18.96 4.79
C ALA A 324 -1.14 18.56 5.47
N ALA A 325 -1.56 17.31 5.31
CA ALA A 325 -2.74 16.75 5.95
C ALA A 325 -2.64 16.79 7.49
N ILE A 326 -1.50 16.36 8.05
CA ILE A 326 -1.27 16.39 9.50
C ILE A 326 -1.31 17.83 10.02
N SER A 327 -0.66 18.77 9.33
CA SER A 327 -0.64 20.18 9.74
C SER A 327 -2.06 20.78 9.77
N ARG A 328 -2.85 20.57 8.71
CA ARG A 328 -4.24 21.03 8.63
C ARG A 328 -5.11 20.43 9.72
N ALA A 329 -5.02 19.11 9.92
CA ALA A 329 -5.80 18.42 10.93
C ALA A 329 -5.46 18.87 12.37
N ASP A 330 -4.17 19.00 12.71
CA ASP A 330 -3.75 19.50 14.04
C ASP A 330 -4.27 20.92 14.28
N GLN A 331 -4.15 21.81 13.30
CA GLN A 331 -4.66 23.17 13.40
C GLN A 331 -6.18 23.20 13.61
N PHE A 332 -6.93 22.44 12.81
CA PHE A 332 -8.38 22.35 12.92
C PHE A 332 -8.83 21.82 14.29
N LEU A 333 -8.25 20.71 14.75
CA LEU A 333 -8.60 20.08 16.02
C LEU A 333 -8.29 20.97 17.22
N ARG A 334 -7.17 21.70 17.22
CA ARG A 334 -6.83 22.67 18.27
C ARG A 334 -7.83 23.82 18.35
N ASN A 335 -8.26 24.34 17.19
CA ASN A 335 -9.22 25.44 17.12
C ASN A 335 -10.61 25.04 17.63
N LYS A 336 -10.99 23.76 17.49
CA LYS A 336 -12.26 23.23 18.01
C LYS A 336 -12.24 22.90 19.51
N GLN A 337 -11.05 22.73 20.09
CA GLN A 337 -10.86 22.50 21.52
C GLN A 337 -10.66 23.79 22.33
N SER A 338 -10.40 24.91 21.65
CA SER A 338 -10.22 26.25 22.25
C SER A 338 -11.55 26.98 22.41
#